data_AF-A0A4Z0P5H1-F1
#
_entry.id   AF-A0A4Z0P5H1-F1
#
_cell.length_a   1.000
_cell.length_b   1.000
_cell.length_c   1.000
_cell.angle_alpha   90.00
_cell.angle_beta   90.00
_cell.angle_gamma   90.00
#
_symmetry.space_group_name_H-M   'P 1'
#
loop_
_entity.id
_entity.type
_entity.pdbx_description
1 polymer ?
#
loop_
_entity_poly.entity_id
_entity_poly.type
_entity_poly.pdbx_seq_one_letter_code
_entity_poly.pdbx_strand_id
1 'polypeptide(L)'
;MGSKTTTGILCFAGGALTGAVIGLLYAPEKGRETRSWLSYKLEKYREQLAELTENLVTNRADAGPSSAKSEGQRVIQDAKSKAEQLLGDVDQLINQINSRKTV
;
A
#
# COMPACT_ATOMS: atom_id res chain seq x y z
N MET A 1 64.97 17.44 2.04
CA MET A 1 63.50 17.26 2.08
C MET A 1 63.14 15.91 1.43
N GLY A 2 63.41 14.77 2.08
CA GLY A 2 63.23 13.44 1.46
C GLY A 2 62.47 12.39 2.26
N SER A 3 62.14 12.65 3.54
CA SER A 3 61.49 11.64 4.39
C SER A 3 59.95 11.64 4.30
N LYS A 4 59.33 12.81 4.13
CA LYS A 4 57.86 12.96 4.17
C LYS A 4 57.16 12.33 2.96
N THR A 5 57.80 12.34 1.80
CA THR A 5 57.27 11.72 0.56
C THR A 5 57.35 10.20 0.62
N THR A 6 58.46 9.64 1.12
CA THR A 6 58.61 8.18 1.29
C THR A 6 57.61 7.60 2.29
N THR A 7 57.40 8.27 3.44
CA THR A 7 56.37 7.85 4.40
C THR A 7 54.96 7.93 3.81
N GLY A 8 54.65 8.97 3.02
CA GLY A 8 53.35 9.11 2.36
C GLY A 8 53.04 7.98 1.37
N ILE A 9 54.02 7.57 0.56
CA ILE A 9 53.86 6.47 -0.40
C ILE A 9 53.69 5.13 0.33
N LEU A 10 54.39 4.90 1.44
CA LEU A 10 54.24 3.70 2.26
C LEU A 10 52.85 3.62 2.92
N CYS A 11 52.34 4.73 3.45
CA CYS A 11 50.98 4.79 4.00
C CYS A 11 49.91 4.58 2.92
N PHE A 12 50.08 5.14 1.73
CA PHE A 12 49.18 4.92 0.60
C PHE A 12 49.20 3.46 0.13
N ALA A 13 50.38 2.86 -0.02
CA ALA A 13 50.51 1.46 -0.40
C ALA A 13 49.88 0.52 0.65
N GLY A 14 50.13 0.77 1.94
CA GLY A 14 49.52 0.03 3.04
C GLY A 14 47.99 0.18 3.07
N GLY A 15 47.46 1.39 2.87
CA GLY A 15 46.03 1.65 2.79
C GLY A 15 45.38 1.01 1.55
N ALA A 16 46.01 1.09 0.38
CA ALA A 16 45.53 0.50 -0.86
C ALA A 16 45.50 -1.03 -0.78
N LEU A 17 46.55 -1.66 -0.23
CA LEU A 17 46.58 -3.10 -0.03
C LEU A 17 45.50 -3.56 0.96
N THR A 18 45.35 -2.86 2.08
CA THR A 18 44.33 -3.17 3.09
C THR A 18 42.91 -3.00 2.51
N GLY A 19 42.68 -1.92 1.76
CA GLY A 19 41.41 -1.66 1.08
C GLY A 19 41.10 -2.69 -0.01
N ALA A 20 42.11 -3.13 -0.77
CA ALA A 20 41.95 -4.16 -1.78
C ALA A 20 41.63 -5.53 -1.16
N VAL A 21 42.27 -5.90 -0.05
CA VAL A 21 41.95 -7.15 0.68
C VAL A 21 40.51 -7.12 1.19
N ILE A 22 40.09 -6.01 1.81
CA ILE A 22 38.71 -5.86 2.31
C ILE A 22 37.71 -5.88 1.15
N GLY A 23 38.00 -5.17 0.06
CA GLY A 23 37.14 -5.12 -1.12
C GLY A 23 37.03 -6.45 -1.85
N LEU A 24 38.10 -7.25 -1.88
CA LEU A 24 38.10 -8.59 -2.47
C LEU A 24 37.38 -9.62 -1.59
N LEU A 25 37.53 -9.55 -0.26
CA LEU A 25 36.79 -10.42 0.67
C LEU A 25 35.31 -10.07 0.74
N TYR A 26 34.96 -8.79 0.57
CA TYR A 26 33.57 -8.34 0.46
C TYR A 26 33.02 -8.52 -0.95
N ALA A 27 33.87 -8.82 -1.94
CA ALA A 27 33.42 -8.98 -3.31
C ALA A 27 32.35 -10.08 -3.33
N PRO A 28 31.12 -9.74 -3.73
CA PRO A 28 30.05 -10.73 -3.75
C PRO A 28 30.46 -11.88 -4.65
N GLU A 29 29.99 -13.09 -4.33
CA GLU A 29 30.20 -14.27 -5.16
C GLU A 29 29.91 -13.98 -6.64
N LYS A 30 30.53 -14.75 -7.55
CA LYS A 30 30.41 -14.59 -9.01
C LYS A 30 28.97 -14.24 -9.37
N GLY A 31 28.74 -13.06 -9.95
CA GLY A 31 27.41 -12.48 -10.14
C GLY A 31 26.40 -13.33 -10.93
N ARG A 32 26.87 -14.40 -11.60
CA ARG A 32 26.03 -15.42 -12.22
C ARG A 32 25.19 -16.19 -11.19
N GLU A 33 25.79 -16.60 -10.07
CA GLU A 33 25.09 -17.37 -9.03
C GLU A 33 24.11 -16.47 -8.26
N THR A 34 24.53 -15.24 -7.96
CA THR A 34 23.69 -14.22 -7.32
C THR A 34 22.48 -13.85 -8.17
N ARG A 35 22.65 -13.73 -9.50
CA ARG A 35 21.52 -13.47 -10.40
C ARG A 35 20.59 -14.68 -10.49
N SER A 36 21.13 -15.90 -10.56
CA SER A 36 20.31 -17.12 -10.58
C SER A 36 19.46 -17.23 -9.32
N TRP A 37 20.09 -17.08 -8.15
CA TRP A 37 19.40 -17.13 -6.85
C TRP A 37 18.38 -15.99 -6.68
N LEU A 38 18.73 -14.77 -7.09
CA LEU A 38 17.83 -13.62 -7.04
C LEU A 38 16.63 -13.80 -7.97
N SER A 39 16.86 -14.32 -9.19
CA SER A 39 15.81 -14.59 -10.16
C SER A 39 14.85 -15.66 -9.65
N TYR A 40 15.38 -16.75 -9.06
CA TYR A 40 14.58 -17.79 -8.42
C TYR A 40 13.73 -17.24 -7.26
N LYS A 41 14.30 -16.34 -6.45
CA LYS A 41 13.56 -15.73 -5.35
C LYS A 41 12.47 -14.77 -5.84
N LEU A 42 12.75 -13.99 -6.89
CA LEU A 42 11.76 -13.13 -7.54
C LEU A 42 10.61 -13.94 -8.17
N GLU A 43 10.93 -15.06 -8.81
CA GLU A 43 9.98 -16.03 -9.36
C GLU A 43 9.03 -16.57 -8.27
N LYS A 44 9.58 -16.96 -7.14
CA LYS A 44 8.80 -17.38 -5.97
C LYS A 44 7.91 -16.28 -5.39
N TYR A 45 8.38 -15.03 -5.38
CA TYR A 45 7.59 -13.91 -4.87
C TYR A 45 6.47 -13.51 -5.83
N ARG A 46 6.72 -13.51 -7.16
CA ARG A 46 5.65 -13.23 -8.14
C ARG A 46 4.54 -14.28 -8.08
N GLU A 47 4.88 -15.56 -7.86
CA GLU A 47 3.87 -16.62 -7.74
C GLU A 47 3.03 -16.46 -6.48
N GLN A 48 3.66 -16.19 -5.34
CA GLN A 48 2.92 -15.90 -4.10
C GLN A 48 2.03 -14.66 -4.23
N LEU A 49 2.49 -13.60 -4.91
CA LEU A 49 1.68 -12.42 -5.17
C LEU A 49 0.53 -12.69 -6.13
N ALA A 50 0.76 -13.50 -7.17
CA ALA A 50 -0.29 -13.92 -8.09
C ALA A 50 -1.35 -14.76 -7.37
N GLU A 51 -0.93 -15.73 -6.56
CA GLU A 51 -1.82 -16.58 -5.76
C GLU A 51 -2.62 -15.75 -4.75
N LEU A 52 -1.99 -14.80 -4.05
CA LEU A 52 -2.71 -13.90 -3.15
C LEU A 52 -3.67 -12.98 -3.91
N THR A 53 -3.28 -12.47 -5.08
CA THR A 53 -4.15 -11.62 -5.90
C THR A 53 -5.35 -12.41 -6.43
N GLU A 54 -5.13 -13.63 -6.90
CA GLU A 54 -6.17 -14.54 -7.37
C GLU A 54 -7.09 -14.96 -6.23
N ASN A 55 -6.54 -15.27 -5.05
CA ASN A 55 -7.34 -15.51 -3.85
C ASN A 55 -8.12 -14.26 -3.42
N LEU A 56 -7.58 -13.05 -3.53
CA LEU A 56 -8.30 -11.82 -3.20
C LEU A 56 -9.39 -11.50 -4.23
N VAL A 57 -9.15 -11.75 -5.52
CA VAL A 57 -10.14 -11.55 -6.59
C VAL A 57 -11.25 -12.59 -6.47
N THR A 58 -10.90 -13.86 -6.26
CA THR A 58 -11.85 -14.97 -6.08
C THR A 58 -12.61 -14.81 -4.77
N ASN A 59 -11.92 -14.51 -3.66
CA ASN A 59 -12.58 -14.23 -2.38
C ASN A 59 -13.37 -12.92 -2.42
N ARG A 60 -13.05 -11.91 -3.24
CA ARG A 60 -13.94 -10.76 -3.49
C ARG A 60 -15.15 -11.12 -4.35
N ALA A 61 -15.04 -12.15 -5.20
CA ALA A 61 -16.16 -12.66 -5.98
C ALA A 61 -17.09 -13.55 -5.12
N ASP A 62 -16.54 -14.32 -4.17
CA ASP A 62 -17.28 -15.22 -3.28
C ASP A 62 -17.67 -14.59 -1.92
N ALA A 63 -16.93 -13.60 -1.44
CA ALA A 63 -17.36 -12.74 -0.35
C ALA A 63 -18.43 -11.82 -0.92
N GLY A 64 -19.69 -12.28 -0.80
CA GLY A 64 -20.88 -11.48 -1.07
C GLY A 64 -20.77 -10.06 -0.52
N PRO A 65 -21.61 -9.13 -1.02
CA PRO A 65 -21.47 -7.69 -0.80
C PRO A 65 -21.09 -7.42 0.65
N SER A 66 -19.90 -6.85 0.86
CA SER A 66 -19.31 -6.76 2.20
C SER A 66 -20.33 -6.21 3.19
N SER A 67 -20.28 -6.65 4.45
CA SER A 67 -21.18 -6.17 5.50
C SER A 67 -21.26 -4.63 5.54
N ALA A 68 -20.15 -3.94 5.22
CA ALA A 68 -20.09 -2.50 5.07
C ALA A 68 -20.97 -1.95 3.93
N LYS A 69 -21.07 -2.66 2.79
CA LYS A 69 -21.95 -2.29 1.67
C LYS A 69 -23.42 -2.51 2.01
N SER A 70 -23.74 -3.61 2.68
CA SER A 70 -25.10 -3.93 3.12
C SER A 70 -25.61 -2.95 4.19
N GLU A 71 -24.80 -2.68 5.21
CA GLU A 71 -25.09 -1.65 6.22
C GLU A 71 -25.19 -0.26 5.59
N GLY A 72 -24.28 0.05 4.64
CA GLY A 72 -24.32 1.28 3.86
C GLY A 72 -25.64 1.48 3.11
N GLN A 73 -26.15 0.43 2.46
CA GLN A 73 -27.45 0.50 1.77
C GLN A 73 -28.63 0.64 2.74
N ARG A 74 -28.57 0.00 3.92
CA ARG A 74 -29.58 0.18 4.98
C ARG A 74 -29.65 1.61 5.47
N VAL A 75 -28.51 2.24 5.81
CA VAL A 75 -28.51 3.62 6.31
C VAL A 75 -28.96 4.63 5.26
N ILE A 76 -28.65 4.39 3.97
CA ILE A 76 -29.14 5.23 2.87
C ILE A 76 -30.67 5.12 2.76
N GLN A 77 -31.22 3.92 2.88
CA GLN A 77 -32.66 3.70 2.82
C GLN A 77 -33.39 4.35 4.01
N ASP A 78 -32.85 4.21 5.23
CA ASP A 78 -33.39 4.84 6.43
C ASP A 78 -33.36 6.37 6.32
N ALA A 79 -32.26 6.95 5.83
CA ALA A 79 -32.15 8.38 5.61
C ALA A 79 -33.17 8.89 4.58
N LYS A 80 -33.38 8.14 3.49
CA LYS A 80 -34.39 8.47 2.47
C LYS A 80 -35.80 8.44 3.07
N SER A 81 -36.15 7.40 3.81
CA SER A 81 -37.46 7.28 4.45
C SER A 81 -37.70 8.41 5.46
N LYS A 82 -36.68 8.79 6.23
CA LYS A 82 -36.77 9.93 7.15
C LYS A 82 -36.98 11.24 6.40
N ALA A 83 -36.27 11.46 5.29
CA ALA A 83 -36.44 12.65 4.47
C ALA A 83 -37.86 12.74 3.88
N GLU A 84 -38.44 11.62 3.43
CA GLU A 84 -39.83 11.57 2.95
C GLU A 84 -40.84 11.91 4.06
N GLN A 85 -40.63 11.41 5.29
CA GLN A 85 -41.45 11.81 6.45
C GLN A 85 -41.36 13.31 6.73
N LEU A 86 -40.15 13.88 6.78
CA LEU A 86 -40.00 15.32 7.01
C LEU A 86 -40.70 16.15 5.93
N LEU A 87 -40.66 15.72 4.67
CA LEU A 87 -41.35 16.40 3.58
C LEU A 87 -42.88 16.38 3.79
N GLY A 88 -43.43 15.23 4.19
CA GLY A 88 -44.85 15.09 4.52
C GLY A 88 -45.28 15.94 5.70
N ASP A 89 -44.47 16.01 6.76
CA ASP A 89 -44.74 16.84 7.94
C ASP A 89 -44.75 18.34 7.59
N VAL A 90 -43.86 18.76 6.69
CA VAL A 90 -43.82 20.14 6.18
C VAL A 90 -45.09 20.46 5.38
N ASP A 91 -45.53 19.57 4.49
CA ASP A 91 -46.76 19.75 3.71
C ASP A 91 -48.00 19.83 4.62
N GLN A 92 -48.07 19.02 5.67
CA GLN A 92 -49.14 19.09 6.67
C GLN A 92 -49.14 20.44 7.43
N LEU A 93 -47.95 20.94 7.81
CA LEU A 93 -47.82 22.24 8.47
C LEU A 93 -48.30 23.38 7.55
N ILE A 94 -47.90 23.37 6.28
CA ILE A 94 -48.33 24.37 5.29
C ILE A 94 -49.85 24.36 5.13
N ASN A 95 -50.45 23.17 5.04
CA ASN A 95 -51.90 23.03 4.90
C ASN A 95 -52.66 23.51 6.14
N GLN A 96 -52.14 23.26 7.36
CA GLN A 96 -52.72 23.79 8.60
C GLN A 96 -52.63 25.32 8.68
N ILE A 97 -51.51 25.91 8.26
CA ILE A 97 -51.32 27.37 8.23
C ILE A 97 -52.31 28.01 7.24
N ASN A 98 -52.45 27.45 6.04
CA ASN A 98 -53.37 27.95 5.03
C ASN A 98 -54.83 27.83 5.46
N SER A 99 -55.22 26.69 6.05
CA SER A 99 -56.59 26.46 6.55
C SER A 99 -56.96 27.40 7.69
N ARG A 100 -56.00 27.74 8.57
CA ARG A 100 -56.21 28.69 9.67
C ARG A 100 -56.27 30.15 9.20
N LYS A 101 -55.70 30.47 8.03
CA LYS A 101 -55.72 31.82 7.45
C LYS A 101 -57.02 32.13 6.69
N THR A 102 -57.77 31.12 6.28
CA THR A 102 -59.04 31.25 5.52
C THR A 102 -60.30 31.26 6.38
N VAL A 103 -60.15 31.23 7.71
CA VAL A 103 -61.21 31.48 8.72
C VAL A 103 -60.95 32.82 9.39
#